data_AF-A0A7U0N4S0-F1
#
_entry.id   AF-A0A7U0N4S0-F1
#
_cell.length_a   1.000
_cell.length_b   1.000
_cell.length_c   1.000
_cell.angle_alpha   90.00
_cell.angle_beta   90.00
_cell.angle_gamma   90.00
#
_symmetry.space_group_name_H-M   'P 1'
#
loop_
_entity.id
_entity.type
_entity.pdbx_description
1 polymer ?
#
loop_
_entity_poly.entity_id
_entity_poly.type
_entity_poly.pdbx_seq_one_letter_code
_entity_poly.pdbx_strand_id
1 'polypeptide(L)'
;MSLTGTEKSAILLMTLGEDRAAEVFKHLSSREVQQLSGTMASMSQVSHKQLQEILREFEDDAEQYAALSVNASDYLRSVLIKALGEERASSLLEDILESRETTTGMETLNFMEPMSAADLIRDEHPQIIATILVHLKRGQAADILALFDERLRNDVMLRIATFGGVQPAALAELTEVLNNLLDGQNLKRSKMGGVRTAAEIINLMKTQQEEAVIDAMREYDGELAQKIIDEMFLFENLVEVDDRSIQRLLQEVEGESLLVALKGAEQPLREKFLKNMSQRAADILRDDLANRGPVRMSQVENEQKAILLVVRRLAESGEMIIGGGEDTYV
;
A
#
# COMPACT_ATOMS: atom_id res chain seq x y z
N MET A 1 23.33 25.03 17.33
CA MET A 1 22.12 24.19 17.48
C MET A 1 21.26 24.46 16.27
N SER A 2 20.91 23.44 15.49
CA SER A 2 19.96 23.60 14.38
C SER A 2 18.56 23.78 14.97
N LEU A 3 17.86 24.84 14.56
CA LEU A 3 16.46 25.02 14.90
C LEU A 3 15.62 23.90 14.27
N THR A 4 14.67 23.37 15.01
CA THR A 4 13.67 22.43 14.53
C THR A 4 12.70 23.11 13.57
N GLY A 5 12.04 22.35 12.68
CA GLY A 5 11.07 22.90 11.73
C GLY A 5 9.96 23.70 12.43
N THR A 6 9.46 23.21 13.56
CA THR A 6 8.44 23.89 14.38
C THR A 6 8.93 25.23 14.94
N GLU A 7 10.19 25.31 15.38
CA GLU A 7 10.78 26.57 15.85
C GLU A 7 10.96 27.57 14.69
N LYS A 8 11.35 27.10 13.50
CA LYS A 8 11.45 27.97 12.32
C LYS A 8 10.09 28.51 11.89
N SER A 9 9.06 27.66 11.84
CA SER A 9 7.69 28.04 11.51
C SER A 9 7.11 29.02 12.54
N ALA A 10 7.39 28.82 13.83
CA ALA A 10 7.00 29.74 14.89
C ALA A 10 7.63 31.13 14.68
N ILE A 11 8.93 31.20 14.39
CA ILE A 11 9.63 32.46 14.11
C ILE A 11 9.02 33.17 12.88
N LEU A 12 8.74 32.43 11.81
CA LEU A 12 8.15 32.98 10.59
C LEU A 12 6.74 33.55 10.83
N LEU A 13 5.90 32.84 11.59
CA LEU A 13 4.57 33.32 11.96
C LEU A 13 4.63 34.60 12.81
N MET A 14 5.60 34.66 13.74
CA MET A 14 5.82 35.87 14.55
C MET A 14 6.28 37.07 13.71
N THR A 15 6.91 36.86 12.55
CA THR A 15 7.37 37.96 11.68
C THR A 15 6.32 38.45 10.69
N LEU A 16 5.29 37.65 10.42
CA LEU A 16 4.19 38.00 9.52
C LEU A 16 3.18 38.98 10.15
N GLY A 17 3.16 39.09 11.48
CA GLY A 17 2.20 39.91 12.22
C GLY A 17 0.87 39.20 12.48
N GLU A 18 0.10 39.72 13.42
CA GLU A 18 -1.08 39.06 14.00
C GLU A 18 -2.13 38.69 12.96
N ASP A 19 -2.51 39.62 12.08
CA ASP A 19 -3.56 39.41 11.08
C ASP A 19 -3.19 38.31 10.06
N ARG A 20 -1.93 38.28 9.61
CA ARG A 20 -1.48 37.31 8.60
C ARG A 20 -1.23 35.94 9.20
N ALA A 21 -0.70 35.89 10.42
CA ALA A 21 -0.57 34.64 11.15
C ALA A 21 -1.94 33.99 11.39
N ALA A 22 -2.97 34.79 11.71
CA ALA A 22 -4.33 34.29 11.91
C ALA A 22 -4.91 33.60 10.66
N GLU A 23 -4.66 34.12 9.46
CA GLU A 23 -5.08 33.45 8.22
C GLU A 23 -4.36 32.11 8.03
N VAL A 24 -3.06 32.02 8.36
CA VAL A 24 -2.32 30.75 8.29
C VAL A 24 -2.88 29.73 9.28
N PHE A 25 -3.24 30.15 10.51
CA PHE A 25 -3.81 29.25 11.52
C PHE A 25 -5.12 28.59 11.10
N LYS A 26 -5.92 29.21 10.21
CA LYS A 26 -7.17 28.62 9.70
C LYS A 26 -6.94 27.37 8.86
N HIS A 27 -5.74 27.19 8.31
CA HIS A 27 -5.38 26.06 7.47
C HIS A 27 -4.67 24.93 8.23
N LEU A 28 -4.52 25.05 9.55
CA LEU A 28 -3.80 24.09 10.38
C LEU A 28 -4.78 23.27 11.25
N SER A 29 -4.43 22.01 11.52
CA SER A 29 -5.18 21.17 12.44
C SER A 29 -5.03 21.64 13.89
N SER A 30 -6.01 21.33 14.76
CA SER A 30 -5.99 21.73 16.17
C SER A 30 -4.71 21.32 16.92
N ARG A 31 -4.12 20.17 16.53
CA ARG A 31 -2.87 19.66 17.11
C ARG A 31 -1.66 20.51 16.67
N GLU A 32 -1.61 20.91 15.41
CA GLU A 32 -0.53 21.75 14.87
C GLU A 32 -0.58 23.16 15.42
N VAL A 33 -1.79 23.73 15.56
CA VAL A 33 -2.00 25.01 16.24
C VAL A 33 -1.46 24.95 17.66
N GLN A 34 -1.81 23.92 18.43
CA GLN A 34 -1.34 23.77 19.80
C GLN A 34 0.19 23.65 19.90
N GLN A 35 0.83 22.91 18.99
CA GLN A 35 2.28 22.78 18.95
C GLN A 35 2.96 24.12 18.62
N LEU A 36 2.51 24.81 17.57
CA LEU A 36 3.08 26.10 17.15
C LEU A 36 2.86 27.18 18.21
N SER A 37 1.66 27.29 18.78
CA SER A 37 1.38 28.24 19.86
C SER A 37 2.23 27.97 21.11
N GLY A 38 2.45 26.69 21.46
CA GLY A 38 3.32 26.30 22.56
C GLY A 38 4.78 26.69 22.32
N THR A 39 5.27 26.45 21.09
CA THR A 39 6.62 26.86 20.68
C THR A 39 6.76 28.39 20.70
N MET A 40 5.82 29.13 20.10
CA MET A 40 5.82 30.60 20.10
C MET A 40 5.84 31.19 21.52
N ALA A 41 5.10 30.61 22.45
CA ALA A 41 5.07 31.06 23.85
C ALA A 41 6.37 30.78 24.62
N SER A 42 7.11 29.73 24.24
CA SER A 42 8.38 29.35 24.87
C SER A 42 9.60 30.14 24.37
N MET A 43 9.45 30.85 23.24
CA MET A 43 10.53 31.58 22.60
C MET A 43 10.66 32.99 23.16
N SER A 44 11.84 33.34 23.65
CA SER A 44 12.08 34.61 24.34
C SER A 44 12.93 35.61 23.56
N GLN A 45 13.88 35.17 22.72
CA GLN A 45 14.73 36.04 21.91
C GLN A 45 15.17 35.34 20.61
N VAL A 46 14.99 36.02 19.47
CA VAL A 46 15.45 35.57 18.14
C VAL A 46 16.49 36.57 17.65
N SER A 47 17.69 36.08 17.30
CA SER A 47 18.71 36.98 16.75
C SER A 47 18.39 37.38 15.32
N HIS A 48 18.81 38.59 14.91
CA HIS A 48 18.61 39.07 13.53
C HIS A 48 19.24 38.13 12.49
N LYS A 49 20.35 37.47 12.84
CA LYS A 49 21.03 36.50 11.98
C LYS A 49 20.17 35.24 11.77
N GLN A 50 19.57 34.70 12.83
CA GLN A 50 18.68 33.53 12.74
C GLN A 50 17.42 33.85 11.93
N LEU A 51 16.87 35.06 12.11
CA LEU A 51 15.72 35.50 11.32
C LEU A 51 16.05 35.58 9.82
N GLN A 52 17.20 36.15 9.45
CA GLN A 52 17.62 36.22 8.05
C GLN A 52 17.85 34.84 7.43
N GLU A 53 18.41 33.89 8.18
CA GLU A 53 18.60 32.52 7.71
C GLU A 53 17.26 31.82 7.45
N ILE A 54 16.28 31.98 8.35
CA ILE A 54 14.94 31.37 8.22
C ILE A 54 14.16 31.99 7.05
N LEU A 55 14.23 33.31 6.86
CA LEU A 55 13.53 33.97 5.76
C LEU A 55 14.08 33.55 4.39
N ARG A 56 15.40 33.35 4.26
CA ARG A 56 16.00 32.83 3.03
C ARG A 56 15.60 31.40 2.75
N GLU A 57 15.64 30.54 3.76
CA GLU A 57 15.20 29.14 3.63
C GLU A 57 13.72 29.06 3.23
N PHE A 58 12.86 29.91 3.80
CA PHE A 58 11.46 30.01 3.40
C PHE A 58 11.29 30.54 1.97
N GLU A 59 12.09 31.52 1.53
CA GLU A 59 12.05 32.05 0.16
C GLU A 59 12.42 30.97 -0.86
N ASP A 60 13.49 30.21 -0.60
CA ASP A 60 13.93 29.09 -1.44
C ASP A 60 12.86 27.99 -1.51
N ASP A 61 12.28 27.60 -0.36
CA ASP A 61 11.19 26.63 -0.30
C ASP A 61 9.94 27.17 -1.03
N ALA A 62 9.56 28.42 -0.77
CA ALA A 62 8.38 29.03 -1.36
C ALA A 62 8.51 29.16 -2.88
N GLU A 63 9.67 29.46 -3.44
CA GLU A 63 9.88 29.44 -4.90
C GLU A 63 9.71 28.03 -5.48
N GLN A 64 10.24 27.02 -4.80
CA GLN A 64 10.17 25.63 -5.24
C GLN A 64 8.74 25.06 -5.17
N TYR A 65 7.95 25.45 -4.15
CA TYR A 65 6.54 25.06 -4.01
C TYR A 65 5.57 25.98 -4.78
N ALA A 66 5.89 27.27 -4.98
CA ALA A 66 5.09 28.18 -5.81
C ALA A 66 5.15 27.80 -7.29
N ALA A 67 6.25 27.24 -7.78
CA ALA A 67 6.32 26.66 -9.11
C ALA A 67 5.28 25.53 -9.34
N LEU A 68 4.80 24.90 -8.26
CA LEU A 68 3.73 23.90 -8.26
C LEU A 68 2.35 24.49 -7.86
N SER A 69 2.30 25.65 -7.19
CA SER A 69 1.08 26.22 -6.59
C SER A 69 0.64 27.60 -7.12
N VAL A 70 1.25 28.14 -8.18
CA VAL A 70 0.59 29.22 -8.94
C VAL A 70 -0.71 28.64 -9.48
N ASN A 71 -1.82 28.97 -8.80
CA ASN A 71 -3.20 28.67 -9.17
C ASN A 71 -3.39 29.01 -10.65
N ALA A 72 -3.22 27.99 -11.50
CA ALA A 72 -3.49 28.10 -12.92
C ALA A 72 -4.92 28.60 -13.14
N SER A 73 -5.84 28.35 -12.21
CA SER A 73 -7.22 28.84 -12.21
C SER A 73 -7.35 30.37 -12.06
N ASP A 74 -6.63 31.01 -11.14
CA ASP A 74 -6.75 32.46 -10.89
C ASP A 74 -6.06 33.27 -11.99
N TYR A 75 -4.90 32.79 -12.44
CA TYR A 75 -4.23 33.36 -13.59
C TYR A 75 -5.08 33.19 -14.86
N LEU A 76 -5.59 31.98 -15.14
CA LEU A 76 -6.47 31.71 -16.28
C LEU A 76 -7.76 32.55 -16.21
N ARG A 77 -8.37 32.69 -15.02
CA ARG A 77 -9.54 33.56 -14.81
C ARG A 77 -9.22 35.00 -15.18
N SER A 78 -8.11 35.54 -14.69
CA SER A 78 -7.70 36.91 -15.00
C SER A 78 -7.39 37.13 -16.50
N VAL A 79 -6.82 36.12 -17.16
CA VAL A 79 -6.50 36.14 -18.60
C VAL A 79 -7.76 36.04 -19.45
N LEU A 80 -8.69 35.13 -19.12
CA LEU A 80 -9.95 34.96 -19.84
C LEU A 80 -10.85 36.19 -19.69
N ILE A 81 -10.97 36.76 -18.49
CA ILE A 81 -11.74 37.99 -18.26
C ILE A 81 -11.18 39.15 -19.09
N LYS A 82 -9.85 39.31 -19.12
CA LYS A 82 -9.20 40.36 -19.93
C LYS A 82 -9.34 40.14 -21.44
N ALA A 83 -9.34 38.90 -21.90
CA ALA A 83 -9.37 38.57 -23.33
C ALA A 83 -10.80 38.55 -23.91
N LEU A 84 -11.79 38.15 -23.12
CA LEU A 84 -13.14 37.82 -23.61
C LEU A 84 -14.26 38.65 -22.97
N GLY A 85 -13.96 39.42 -21.91
CA GLY A 85 -14.95 40.13 -21.11
C GLY A 85 -15.56 39.27 -20.01
N GLU A 86 -16.06 39.91 -18.95
CA GLU A 86 -16.45 39.26 -17.69
C GLU A 86 -17.60 38.25 -17.85
N GLU A 87 -18.64 38.55 -18.64
CA GLU A 87 -19.77 37.62 -18.86
C GLU A 87 -19.35 36.33 -19.60
N ARG A 88 -18.58 36.45 -20.70
CA ARG A 88 -18.16 35.29 -21.49
C ARG A 88 -17.09 34.46 -20.79
N ALA A 89 -16.19 35.12 -20.07
CA ALA A 89 -15.19 34.43 -19.28
C ALA A 89 -15.83 33.69 -18.10
N SER A 90 -16.86 34.26 -17.45
CA SER A 90 -17.54 33.61 -16.33
C SER A 90 -18.26 32.33 -16.77
N SER A 91 -19.00 32.36 -17.89
CA SER A 91 -19.64 31.16 -18.45
C SER A 91 -18.63 30.07 -18.85
N LEU A 92 -17.51 30.43 -19.49
CA LEU A 92 -16.47 29.45 -19.85
C LEU A 92 -15.73 28.89 -18.62
N LEU A 93 -15.55 29.72 -17.59
CA LEU A 93 -14.97 29.27 -16.33
C LEU A 93 -15.93 28.36 -15.56
N GLU A 94 -17.23 28.65 -15.59
CA GLU A 94 -18.28 27.77 -15.06
C GLU A 94 -18.24 26.41 -15.75
N ASP A 95 -18.26 26.36 -17.09
CA ASP A 95 -18.17 25.09 -17.85
C ASP A 95 -16.89 24.30 -17.52
N ILE A 96 -15.75 24.99 -17.38
CA ILE A 96 -14.45 24.36 -17.07
C ILE A 96 -14.40 23.88 -15.60
N LEU A 97 -14.99 24.60 -14.66
CA LEU A 97 -14.99 24.25 -13.24
C LEU A 97 -16.04 23.18 -12.91
N GLU A 98 -17.22 23.22 -13.52
CA GLU A 98 -18.23 22.15 -13.43
C GLU A 98 -17.65 20.82 -13.93
N SER A 99 -16.83 20.85 -15.00
CA SER A 99 -16.11 19.67 -15.51
C SER A 99 -15.01 19.13 -14.58
N ARG A 100 -14.65 19.83 -13.50
CA ARG A 100 -13.66 19.38 -12.51
C ARG A 100 -14.28 18.93 -11.19
N GLU A 101 -15.39 19.54 -10.78
CA GLU A 101 -16.05 19.19 -9.50
C GLU A 101 -17.05 18.04 -9.64
N THR A 102 -17.71 17.87 -10.79
CA THR A 102 -18.71 16.79 -10.99
C THR A 102 -18.14 15.50 -11.57
N THR A 103 -16.86 15.47 -11.93
CA THR A 103 -16.32 14.41 -12.79
C THR A 103 -15.30 13.51 -12.10
N THR A 104 -14.83 13.81 -10.88
CA THR A 104 -13.77 13.00 -10.23
C THR A 104 -14.18 11.54 -10.00
N GLY A 105 -15.39 11.27 -9.50
CA GLY A 105 -15.85 9.89 -9.25
C GLY A 105 -16.11 9.08 -10.51
N MET A 106 -16.78 9.70 -11.50
CA MET A 106 -17.09 9.04 -12.78
C MET A 106 -15.87 8.92 -13.70
N GLU A 107 -14.94 9.88 -13.66
CA GLU A 107 -13.64 9.75 -14.33
C GLU A 107 -12.79 8.68 -13.69
N THR A 108 -12.79 8.54 -12.37
CA THR A 108 -12.05 7.46 -11.70
C THR A 108 -12.52 6.09 -12.21
N LEU A 109 -13.82 5.88 -12.37
CA LEU A 109 -14.37 4.65 -12.96
C LEU A 109 -13.91 4.40 -14.41
N ASN A 110 -13.57 5.44 -15.16
CA ASN A 110 -13.00 5.31 -16.52
C ASN A 110 -11.54 4.85 -16.54
N PHE A 111 -10.81 4.99 -15.43
CA PHE A 111 -9.41 4.58 -15.30
C PHE A 111 -9.24 3.33 -14.42
N MET A 112 -10.29 2.87 -13.75
CA MET A 112 -10.31 1.63 -12.98
C MET A 112 -10.36 0.40 -13.88
N GLU A 113 -9.78 -0.71 -13.41
CA GLU A 113 -9.95 -2.01 -14.04
C GLU A 113 -11.45 -2.40 -14.10
N PRO A 114 -11.97 -2.89 -15.25
CA PRO A 114 -13.39 -3.17 -15.45
C PRO A 114 -14.00 -4.07 -14.38
N MET A 115 -13.26 -5.08 -13.90
CA MET A 115 -13.71 -5.96 -12.81
C MET A 115 -13.94 -5.20 -11.50
N SER A 116 -13.05 -4.29 -11.14
CA SER A 116 -13.19 -3.48 -9.94
C SER A 116 -14.34 -2.48 -10.04
N ALA A 117 -14.55 -1.90 -11.22
CA ALA A 117 -15.67 -1.00 -11.46
C ALA A 117 -17.01 -1.76 -11.42
N ALA A 118 -17.07 -2.96 -12.01
CA ALA A 118 -18.25 -3.81 -11.99
C ALA A 118 -18.63 -4.22 -10.57
N ASP A 119 -17.68 -4.64 -9.74
CA ASP A 119 -17.94 -5.02 -8.36
C ASP A 119 -18.43 -3.86 -7.49
N LEU A 120 -17.97 -2.63 -7.77
CA LEU A 120 -18.38 -1.43 -7.03
C LEU A 120 -19.86 -1.10 -7.25
N ILE A 121 -20.36 -1.30 -8.47
CA ILE A 121 -21.72 -0.91 -8.86
C ILE A 121 -22.69 -2.08 -9.00
N ARG A 122 -22.25 -3.33 -8.75
CA ARG A 122 -23.04 -4.55 -9.03
C ARG A 122 -24.35 -4.62 -8.24
N ASP A 123 -24.31 -4.18 -6.98
CA ASP A 123 -25.45 -4.24 -6.05
C ASP A 123 -26.36 -3.01 -6.15
N GLU A 124 -26.01 -2.05 -7.01
CA GLU A 124 -26.82 -0.86 -7.25
C GLU A 124 -28.07 -1.17 -8.07
N HIS A 125 -29.08 -0.32 -7.92
CA HIS A 125 -30.30 -0.46 -8.71
C HIS A 125 -29.98 -0.34 -10.23
N PRO A 126 -30.60 -1.14 -11.14
CA PRO A 126 -30.29 -1.12 -12.57
C PRO A 126 -30.37 0.26 -13.24
N GLN A 127 -31.20 1.16 -12.71
CA GLN A 127 -31.27 2.56 -13.17
C GLN A 127 -30.01 3.37 -12.83
N ILE A 128 -29.43 3.15 -11.65
CA ILE A 128 -28.20 3.82 -11.20
C ILE A 128 -27.03 3.32 -12.05
N ILE A 129 -26.91 2.00 -12.22
CA ILE A 129 -25.91 1.38 -13.10
C ILE A 129 -26.02 1.96 -14.52
N ALA A 130 -27.22 2.02 -15.10
CA ALA A 130 -27.44 2.60 -16.42
C ALA A 130 -27.00 4.08 -16.47
N THR A 131 -27.31 4.87 -15.44
CA THR A 131 -26.91 6.27 -15.35
C THR A 131 -25.39 6.42 -15.31
N ILE A 132 -24.69 5.60 -14.52
CA ILE A 132 -23.22 5.59 -14.44
C ILE A 132 -22.63 5.25 -15.81
N LEU A 133 -23.07 4.13 -16.42
CA LEU A 133 -22.51 3.63 -17.67
C LEU A 133 -22.70 4.59 -18.86
N VAL A 134 -23.79 5.37 -18.89
CA VAL A 134 -24.01 6.41 -19.92
C VAL A 134 -22.91 7.47 -19.90
N HIS A 135 -22.37 7.79 -18.72
CA HIS A 135 -21.33 8.79 -18.50
C HIS A 135 -19.90 8.23 -18.59
N LEU A 136 -19.73 6.91 -18.76
CA LEU A 136 -18.42 6.29 -19.00
C LEU A 136 -18.04 6.25 -20.49
N LYS A 137 -16.74 6.08 -20.75
CA LYS A 137 -16.20 5.78 -22.08
C LYS A 137 -16.80 4.48 -22.60
N ARG A 138 -17.12 4.46 -23.89
CA ARG A 138 -17.88 3.34 -24.51
C ARG A 138 -17.19 1.98 -24.36
N GLY A 139 -15.86 1.94 -24.46
CA GLY A 139 -15.08 0.71 -24.22
C GLY A 139 -15.23 0.20 -22.78
N GLN A 140 -14.97 1.08 -21.81
CA GLN A 140 -15.10 0.77 -20.39
C GLN A 140 -16.51 0.27 -20.02
N ALA A 141 -17.54 0.94 -20.52
CA ALA A 141 -18.93 0.55 -20.26
C ALA A 141 -19.25 -0.84 -20.83
N ALA A 142 -18.73 -1.17 -22.01
CA ALA A 142 -18.91 -2.48 -22.63
C ALA A 142 -18.20 -3.58 -21.82
N ASP A 143 -16.97 -3.32 -21.38
CA ASP A 143 -16.19 -4.27 -20.57
C ASP A 143 -16.83 -4.53 -19.21
N ILE A 144 -17.38 -3.50 -18.55
CA ILE A 144 -18.13 -3.63 -17.30
C ILE A 144 -19.43 -4.44 -17.53
N LEU A 145 -20.20 -4.13 -18.57
CA LEU A 145 -21.44 -4.86 -18.89
C LEU A 145 -21.20 -6.35 -19.16
N ALA A 146 -20.05 -6.70 -19.73
CA ALA A 146 -19.68 -8.09 -20.01
C ALA A 146 -19.55 -8.95 -18.75
N LEU A 147 -19.30 -8.32 -17.59
CA LEU A 147 -19.10 -8.98 -16.30
C LEU A 147 -20.39 -9.21 -15.51
N PHE A 148 -21.49 -8.55 -15.88
CA PHE A 148 -22.80 -8.77 -15.26
C PHE A 148 -23.48 -10.03 -15.78
N ASP A 149 -24.35 -10.64 -14.97
CA ASP A 149 -25.20 -11.73 -15.43
C ASP A 149 -26.14 -11.29 -16.56
N GLU A 150 -26.65 -12.27 -17.33
CA GLU A 150 -27.46 -12.01 -18.52
C GLU A 150 -28.72 -11.19 -18.21
N ARG A 151 -29.34 -11.41 -17.05
CA ARG A 151 -30.58 -10.73 -16.66
C ARG A 151 -30.31 -9.26 -16.35
N LEU A 152 -29.32 -8.97 -15.51
CA LEU A 152 -28.92 -7.62 -15.13
C LEU A 152 -28.43 -6.84 -16.35
N ARG A 153 -27.59 -7.46 -17.18
CA ARG A 153 -27.04 -6.86 -18.40
C ARG A 153 -28.15 -6.41 -19.37
N ASN A 154 -29.17 -7.25 -19.58
CA ASN A 154 -30.28 -6.94 -20.47
C ASN A 154 -31.17 -5.81 -19.91
N ASP A 155 -31.46 -5.79 -18.60
CA ASP A 155 -32.24 -4.72 -17.96
C ASP A 155 -31.49 -3.37 -18.03
N VAL A 156 -30.20 -3.36 -17.68
CA VAL A 156 -29.36 -2.16 -17.77
C VAL A 156 -29.29 -1.64 -19.21
N MET A 157 -29.12 -2.52 -20.20
CA MET A 157 -29.07 -2.11 -21.60
C MET A 157 -30.39 -1.48 -22.08
N LEU A 158 -31.53 -2.03 -21.67
CA LEU A 158 -32.84 -1.46 -21.99
C LEU A 158 -32.96 -0.04 -21.43
N ARG A 159 -32.51 0.19 -20.19
CA ARG A 159 -32.55 1.51 -19.54
C ARG A 159 -31.60 2.51 -20.18
N ILE A 160 -30.43 2.08 -20.63
CA ILE A 160 -29.51 2.91 -21.41
C ILE A 160 -30.16 3.31 -22.74
N ALA A 161 -30.82 2.37 -23.42
CA ALA A 161 -31.50 2.64 -24.69
C ALA A 161 -32.68 3.61 -24.55
N THR A 162 -33.39 3.58 -23.41
CA THR A 162 -34.50 4.49 -23.10
C THR A 162 -34.10 5.67 -22.22
N PHE A 163 -32.80 5.98 -22.11
CA PHE A 163 -32.30 6.99 -21.18
C PHE A 163 -32.76 8.39 -21.58
N GLY A 164 -33.64 8.98 -20.76
CA GLY A 164 -34.23 10.31 -20.99
C GLY A 164 -33.46 11.47 -20.37
N GLY A 165 -32.28 11.23 -19.80
CA GLY A 165 -31.54 12.21 -19.01
C GLY A 165 -31.82 12.10 -17.51
N VAL A 166 -30.95 12.74 -16.72
CA VAL A 166 -31.01 12.79 -15.25
C VAL A 166 -30.88 14.25 -14.81
N GLN A 167 -31.59 14.63 -13.74
CA GLN A 167 -31.50 15.98 -13.21
C GLN A 167 -30.08 16.25 -12.66
N PRO A 168 -29.47 17.42 -12.92
CA PRO A 168 -28.12 17.73 -12.47
C PRO A 168 -27.90 17.52 -10.97
N ALA A 169 -28.90 17.85 -10.14
CA ALA A 169 -28.84 17.64 -8.69
C ALA A 169 -28.69 16.16 -8.30
N ALA A 170 -29.40 15.25 -8.97
CA ALA A 170 -29.31 13.81 -8.71
C ALA A 170 -27.99 13.22 -9.24
N LEU A 171 -27.42 13.80 -10.30
CA LEU A 171 -26.10 13.42 -10.80
C LEU A 171 -25.00 13.84 -9.81
N ALA A 172 -25.10 15.03 -9.23
CA ALA A 172 -24.18 15.51 -8.21
C ALA A 172 -24.20 14.62 -6.94
N GLU A 173 -25.39 14.26 -6.46
CA GLU A 173 -25.55 13.35 -5.31
C GLU A 173 -24.95 11.96 -5.60
N LEU A 174 -25.15 11.43 -6.81
CA LEU A 174 -24.55 10.17 -7.24
C LEU A 174 -23.00 10.25 -7.26
N THR A 175 -22.45 11.34 -7.79
CA THR A 175 -21.00 11.57 -7.81
C THR A 175 -20.42 11.66 -6.40
N GLU A 176 -21.11 12.33 -5.46
CA GLU A 176 -20.68 12.44 -4.06
C GLU A 176 -20.66 11.06 -3.37
N VAL A 177 -21.70 10.25 -3.56
CA VAL A 177 -21.75 8.87 -3.04
C VAL A 177 -20.63 8.02 -3.64
N LEU A 178 -20.38 8.12 -4.95
CA LEU A 178 -19.28 7.40 -5.61
C LEU A 178 -17.92 7.81 -5.06
N ASN A 179 -17.68 9.11 -4.84
CA ASN A 179 -16.44 9.61 -4.27
C ASN A 179 -16.20 9.06 -2.86
N ASN A 180 -17.23 9.05 -2.01
CA ASN A 180 -17.14 8.48 -0.66
C ASN A 180 -16.84 6.97 -0.67
N LEU A 181 -17.42 6.23 -1.61
CA LEU A 181 -17.15 4.79 -1.79
C LEU A 181 -15.71 4.54 -2.28
N LEU A 182 -15.20 5.39 -3.18
CA LEU A 182 -13.84 5.32 -3.70
C LEU A 182 -12.79 5.68 -2.66
N ASP A 183 -13.04 6.71 -1.83
CA ASP A 183 -12.16 7.09 -0.72
C ASP A 183 -12.07 5.99 0.35
N GLY A 184 -13.18 5.31 0.63
CA GLY A 184 -13.20 4.12 1.48
C GLY A 184 -12.40 2.93 0.91
N GLN A 185 -12.18 2.87 -0.41
CA GLN A 185 -11.39 1.82 -1.07
C GLN A 185 -9.89 2.15 -1.19
N ASN A 186 -9.50 3.42 -1.29
CA ASN A 186 -8.09 3.83 -1.24
C ASN A 186 -7.42 3.42 0.09
N LEU A 187 -8.18 3.37 1.19
CA LEU A 187 -7.74 2.87 2.50
C LEU A 187 -7.75 1.33 2.64
N LYS A 188 -8.34 0.58 1.71
CA LYS A 188 -8.56 -0.88 1.84
C LYS A 188 -7.81 -1.77 0.84
N ARG A 189 -7.01 -1.23 -0.08
CA ARG A 189 -6.25 -2.04 -1.06
C ARG A 189 -4.74 -2.15 -0.81
N SER A 190 -4.25 -1.92 0.41
CA SER A 190 -2.98 -2.53 0.82
C SER A 190 -3.23 -4.00 1.18
N LYS A 191 -3.24 -4.91 0.18
CA LYS A 191 -3.06 -6.37 0.31
C LYS A 191 -3.51 -6.98 1.67
N MET A 192 -4.76 -6.81 2.05
CA MET A 192 -5.29 -7.40 3.28
C MET A 192 -5.84 -8.79 2.94
N GLY A 193 -4.94 -9.78 2.82
CA GLY A 193 -5.28 -11.16 2.44
C GLY A 193 -4.33 -11.79 1.43
N GLY A 194 -4.59 -13.05 1.09
CA GLY A 194 -3.78 -13.85 0.16
C GLY A 194 -3.13 -15.06 0.83
N VAL A 195 -2.42 -15.86 0.03
CA VAL A 195 -1.77 -17.11 0.43
C VAL A 195 -0.90 -16.92 1.68
N ARG A 196 -0.09 -15.85 1.71
CA ARG A 196 0.80 -15.52 2.82
C ARG A 196 0.06 -15.14 4.10
N THR A 197 -0.98 -14.31 4.01
CA THR A 197 -1.79 -13.94 5.19
C THR A 197 -2.56 -15.15 5.73
N ALA A 198 -3.04 -16.04 4.85
CA ALA A 198 -3.67 -17.29 5.28
C ALA A 198 -2.67 -18.20 6.00
N ALA A 199 -1.45 -18.34 5.46
CA ALA A 199 -0.38 -19.11 6.09
C ALA A 199 0.02 -18.55 7.48
N GLU A 200 0.16 -17.22 7.60
CA GLU A 200 0.45 -16.55 8.87
C GLU A 200 -0.66 -16.76 9.91
N ILE A 201 -1.93 -16.76 9.50
CA ILE A 201 -3.06 -17.04 10.39
C ILE A 201 -3.05 -18.50 10.83
N ILE A 202 -2.88 -19.44 9.91
CA ILE A 202 -2.88 -20.88 10.20
C ILE A 202 -1.72 -21.24 11.13
N ASN A 203 -0.53 -20.65 10.94
CA ASN A 203 0.63 -20.84 11.82
C ASN A 203 0.38 -20.42 13.28
N LEU A 204 -0.61 -19.55 13.54
CA LEU A 204 -0.99 -19.12 14.90
C LEU A 204 -2.12 -19.98 15.50
N MET A 205 -2.66 -20.94 14.73
CA MET A 205 -3.71 -21.84 15.20
C MET A 205 -3.13 -23.00 16.03
N LYS A 206 -3.99 -23.66 16.80
CA LYS A 206 -3.61 -24.90 17.49
C LYS A 206 -3.51 -26.03 16.47
N THR A 207 -2.56 -26.95 16.63
CA THR A 207 -2.25 -28.05 15.69
C THR A 207 -3.48 -28.83 15.21
N GLN A 208 -4.41 -29.16 16.11
CA GLN A 208 -5.65 -29.87 15.74
C GLN A 208 -6.58 -29.07 14.82
N GLN A 209 -6.56 -27.73 14.91
CA GLN A 209 -7.36 -26.85 14.07
C GLN A 209 -6.65 -26.49 12.77
N GLU A 210 -5.31 -26.44 12.78
CA GLU A 210 -4.47 -26.30 11.60
C GLU A 210 -4.71 -27.45 10.60
N GLU A 211 -4.58 -28.71 11.03
CA GLU A 211 -4.78 -29.88 10.16
C GLU A 211 -6.18 -29.89 9.54
N ALA A 212 -7.20 -29.65 10.37
CA ALA A 212 -8.59 -29.61 9.91
C ALA A 212 -8.85 -28.50 8.87
N VAL A 213 -8.20 -27.34 9.02
CA VAL A 213 -8.31 -26.24 8.05
C VAL A 213 -7.56 -26.57 6.76
N ILE A 214 -6.35 -27.13 6.84
CA ILE A 214 -5.57 -27.52 5.65
C ILE A 214 -6.31 -28.59 4.85
N ASP A 215 -6.89 -29.60 5.51
CA ASP A 215 -7.65 -30.66 4.84
C ASP A 215 -8.90 -30.10 4.15
N ALA A 216 -9.65 -29.22 4.82
CA ALA A 216 -10.80 -28.54 4.22
C ALA A 216 -10.38 -27.67 3.00
N MET A 217 -9.20 -27.03 3.05
CA MET A 217 -8.67 -26.27 1.92
C MET A 217 -8.24 -27.16 0.77
N ARG A 218 -7.65 -28.35 1.03
CA ARG A 218 -7.28 -29.33 0.00
C ARG A 218 -8.50 -29.89 -0.73
N GLU A 219 -9.58 -30.15 -0.01
CA GLU A 219 -10.85 -30.61 -0.61
C GLU A 219 -11.47 -29.55 -1.53
N TYR A 220 -11.32 -28.27 -1.19
CA TYR A 220 -11.82 -27.16 -1.98
C TYR A 220 -10.93 -26.85 -3.20
N ASP A 221 -9.62 -26.70 -2.98
CA ASP A 221 -8.62 -26.39 -4.00
C ASP A 221 -7.22 -26.86 -3.55
N GLY A 222 -6.78 -27.98 -4.13
CA GLY A 222 -5.47 -28.57 -3.82
C GLY A 222 -4.27 -27.70 -4.20
N GLU A 223 -4.36 -26.90 -5.27
CA GLU A 223 -3.27 -26.01 -5.66
C GLU A 223 -3.14 -24.82 -4.70
N LEU A 224 -4.28 -24.28 -4.25
CA LEU A 224 -4.32 -23.19 -3.27
C LEU A 224 -3.79 -23.67 -1.91
N ALA A 225 -4.24 -24.83 -1.45
CA ALA A 225 -3.75 -25.43 -0.22
C ALA A 225 -2.24 -25.66 -0.26
N GLN A 226 -1.72 -26.17 -1.39
CA GLN A 226 -0.29 -26.37 -1.55
C GLN A 226 0.49 -25.04 -1.47
N LYS A 227 0.01 -23.97 -2.12
CA LYS A 227 0.62 -22.63 -2.03
C LYS A 227 0.63 -22.09 -0.60
N ILE A 228 -0.42 -22.36 0.18
CA ILE A 228 -0.51 -21.91 1.58
C ILE A 228 0.47 -22.70 2.45
N ILE A 229 0.53 -24.02 2.29
CA ILE A 229 1.53 -24.88 2.98
C ILE A 229 2.97 -24.43 2.64
N ASP A 230 3.21 -24.02 1.40
CA ASP A 230 4.51 -23.48 0.98
C ASP A 230 4.88 -22.18 1.72
N GLU A 231 3.90 -21.33 2.03
CA GLU A 231 4.10 -20.09 2.79
C GLU A 231 4.09 -20.30 4.32
N MET A 232 3.57 -21.43 4.82
CA MET A 232 3.52 -21.74 6.25
C MET A 232 4.91 -22.05 6.82
N PHE A 233 5.77 -22.70 6.04
CA PHE A 233 7.11 -23.06 6.48
C PHE A 233 8.15 -22.03 6.04
N LEU A 234 8.35 -21.02 6.89
CA LEU A 234 9.35 -19.97 6.67
C LEU A 234 10.77 -20.50 6.93
N PHE A 235 11.74 -20.03 6.15
CA PHE A 235 13.15 -20.39 6.34
C PHE A 235 13.66 -20.08 7.75
N GLU A 236 13.14 -19.01 8.37
CA GLU A 236 13.48 -18.62 9.74
C GLU A 236 13.05 -19.67 10.79
N ASN A 237 12.01 -20.47 10.51
CA ASN A 237 11.52 -21.51 11.42
C ASN A 237 12.52 -22.68 11.58
N LEU A 238 13.55 -22.76 10.72
CA LEU A 238 14.64 -23.73 10.88
C LEU A 238 15.42 -23.54 12.19
N VAL A 239 15.27 -22.41 12.87
CA VAL A 239 15.88 -22.20 14.20
C VAL A 239 15.30 -23.15 15.25
N GLU A 240 14.03 -23.53 15.12
CA GLU A 240 13.29 -24.40 16.06
C GLU A 240 13.50 -25.89 15.79
N VAL A 241 14.05 -26.23 14.62
CA VAL A 241 14.32 -27.63 14.23
C VAL A 241 15.43 -28.23 15.09
N ASP A 242 15.34 -29.52 15.40
CA ASP A 242 16.32 -30.20 16.24
C ASP A 242 17.70 -30.30 15.56
N ASP A 243 18.75 -30.42 16.38
CA ASP A 243 20.14 -30.41 15.90
C ASP A 243 20.44 -31.58 14.93
N ARG A 244 19.80 -32.75 15.11
CA ARG A 244 20.02 -33.93 14.25
C ARG A 244 19.41 -33.71 12.86
N SER A 245 18.22 -33.13 12.81
CA SER A 245 17.57 -32.71 11.56
C SER A 245 18.40 -31.68 10.79
N ILE A 246 18.96 -30.66 11.46
CA ILE A 246 19.85 -29.68 10.82
C ILE A 246 21.13 -30.35 10.27
N GLN A 247 21.72 -31.28 11.01
CA GLN A 247 22.89 -32.04 10.52
C GLN A 247 22.56 -32.87 9.28
N ARG A 248 21.35 -33.44 9.21
CA ARG A 248 20.90 -34.19 8.02
C ARG A 248 20.71 -33.25 6.83
N LEU A 249 20.10 -32.08 7.04
CA LEU A 249 19.95 -31.05 6.01
C LEU A 249 21.30 -30.62 5.44
N LEU A 250 22.28 -30.37 6.30
CA LEU A 250 23.64 -29.95 5.94
C LEU A 250 24.38 -30.95 5.02
N GLN A 251 23.96 -32.22 4.98
CA GLN A 251 24.54 -33.22 4.08
C GLN A 251 23.96 -33.17 2.66
N GLU A 252 22.78 -32.57 2.48
CA GLU A 252 22.03 -32.54 1.21
C GLU A 252 22.08 -31.16 0.54
N VAL A 253 22.53 -30.13 1.26
CA VAL A 253 22.61 -28.75 0.76
C VAL A 253 24.04 -28.41 0.34
N GLU A 254 24.18 -27.80 -0.84
CA GLU A 254 25.47 -27.33 -1.35
C GLU A 254 25.98 -26.10 -0.59
N GLY A 255 27.30 -26.02 -0.36
CA GLY A 255 27.91 -24.96 0.45
C GLY A 255 27.68 -23.54 -0.10
N GLU A 256 27.72 -23.34 -1.42
CA GLU A 256 27.44 -22.04 -2.04
C GLU A 256 25.96 -21.61 -1.91
N SER A 257 25.03 -22.56 -2.02
CA SER A 257 23.60 -22.31 -1.82
C SER A 257 23.32 -21.92 -0.37
N LEU A 258 23.87 -22.68 0.58
CA LEU A 258 23.78 -22.39 2.00
C LEU A 258 24.39 -21.02 2.35
N LEU A 259 25.54 -20.68 1.77
CA LEU A 259 26.20 -19.39 1.97
C LEU A 259 25.31 -18.22 1.55
N VAL A 260 24.67 -18.31 0.38
CA VAL A 260 23.78 -17.26 -0.13
C VAL A 260 22.50 -17.16 0.72
N ALA A 261 21.88 -18.28 1.08
CA ALA A 261 20.69 -18.30 1.91
C ALA A 261 20.91 -17.72 3.31
N LEU A 262 22.04 -18.08 3.96
CA LEU A 262 22.37 -17.59 5.31
C LEU A 262 22.77 -16.12 5.35
N LYS A 263 23.15 -15.51 4.22
CA LYS A 263 23.48 -14.08 4.17
C LYS A 263 22.28 -13.20 4.53
N GLY A 264 21.06 -13.64 4.20
CA GLY A 264 19.82 -12.94 4.55
C GLY A 264 19.12 -13.45 5.82
N ALA A 265 19.61 -14.52 6.45
CA ALA A 265 19.05 -15.09 7.67
C ALA A 265 19.43 -14.27 8.91
N GLU A 266 18.65 -14.34 9.98
CA GLU A 266 19.03 -13.72 11.26
C GLU A 266 20.17 -14.47 11.97
N GLN A 267 20.84 -13.78 12.89
CA GLN A 267 22.00 -14.31 13.61
C GLN A 267 21.73 -15.63 14.38
N PRO A 268 20.59 -15.80 15.07
CA PRO A 268 20.29 -17.06 15.75
C PRO A 268 20.26 -18.25 14.80
N LEU A 269 19.69 -18.07 13.60
CA LEU A 269 19.62 -19.13 12.60
C LEU A 269 21.01 -19.46 12.04
N ARG A 270 21.84 -18.45 11.75
CA ARG A 270 23.23 -18.68 11.31
C ARG A 270 24.02 -19.49 12.34
N GLU A 271 23.89 -19.13 13.62
CA GLU A 271 24.58 -19.83 14.71
C GLU A 271 24.09 -21.28 14.85
N LYS A 272 22.78 -21.52 14.68
CA LYS A 272 22.19 -22.87 14.66
C LYS A 272 22.82 -23.76 13.59
N PHE A 273 22.98 -23.25 12.37
CA PHE A 273 23.66 -23.98 11.29
C PHE A 273 25.14 -24.21 11.61
N LEU A 274 25.87 -23.16 12.01
CA LEU A 274 27.31 -23.25 12.33
C LEU A 274 27.61 -24.23 13.47
N LYS A 275 26.76 -24.28 14.50
CA LYS A 275 26.88 -25.22 15.64
C LYS A 275 26.76 -26.68 15.20
N ASN A 276 25.98 -26.93 14.15
CA ASN A 276 25.71 -28.27 13.63
C ASN A 276 26.69 -28.71 12.52
N MET A 277 27.70 -27.89 12.21
CA MET A 277 28.78 -28.22 11.29
C MET A 277 30.03 -28.69 12.04
N SER A 278 30.95 -29.33 11.32
CA SER A 278 32.31 -29.53 11.83
C SER A 278 33.00 -28.17 12.04
N GLN A 279 33.89 -28.07 13.04
CA GLN A 279 34.54 -26.81 13.39
C GLN A 279 35.27 -26.16 12.20
N ARG A 280 35.96 -26.97 11.39
CA ARG A 280 36.59 -26.51 10.15
C ARG A 280 35.60 -25.95 9.13
N ALA A 281 34.45 -26.60 8.95
CA ALA A 281 33.45 -26.16 7.97
C ALA A 281 32.72 -24.88 8.45
N ALA A 282 32.47 -24.78 9.75
CA ALA A 282 31.90 -23.58 10.36
C ALA A 282 32.84 -22.38 10.20
N ASP A 283 34.15 -22.56 10.41
CA ASP A 283 35.13 -21.49 10.25
C ASP A 283 35.24 -21.02 8.79
N ILE A 284 35.26 -21.94 7.82
CA ILE A 284 35.22 -21.61 6.39
C ILE A 284 33.96 -20.82 6.05
N LEU A 285 32.79 -21.29 6.48
CA LEU A 285 31.51 -20.62 6.17
C LEU A 285 31.42 -19.23 6.80
N ARG A 286 31.99 -19.02 8.00
CA ARG A 286 32.07 -17.68 8.63
C ARG A 286 32.94 -16.73 7.81
N ASP A 287 34.10 -17.19 7.39
CA ASP A 287 35.02 -16.39 6.58
C ASP A 287 34.38 -16.06 5.23
N ASP A 288 33.72 -17.02 4.59
CA ASP A 288 33.01 -16.81 3.33
C ASP A 288 31.83 -15.86 3.49
N LEU A 289 31.06 -15.94 4.58
CA LEU A 289 29.97 -15.00 4.88
C LEU A 289 30.51 -13.57 5.06
N ALA A 290 31.68 -13.40 5.68
CA ALA A 290 32.32 -12.11 5.87
C ALA A 290 32.89 -11.53 4.56
N ASN A 291 33.49 -12.38 3.73
CA ASN A 291 34.14 -11.99 2.47
C ASN A 291 33.17 -11.87 1.29
N ARG A 292 31.98 -12.48 1.36
CA ARG A 292 30.97 -12.39 0.31
C ARG A 292 30.42 -10.97 0.22
N GLY A 293 30.53 -10.39 -0.97
CA GLY A 293 29.95 -9.09 -1.32
C GLY A 293 28.42 -9.05 -1.24
N PRO A 294 27.81 -7.89 -1.53
CA PRO A 294 26.36 -7.73 -1.49
C PRO A 294 25.68 -8.68 -2.49
N VAL A 295 24.67 -9.41 -2.00
CA VAL A 295 23.85 -10.34 -2.79
C VAL A 295 22.46 -9.74 -2.96
N ARG A 296 21.83 -9.96 -4.11
CA ARG A 296 20.45 -9.49 -4.36
C ARG A 296 19.48 -10.26 -3.48
N MET A 297 18.52 -9.56 -2.85
CA MET A 297 17.48 -10.21 -2.03
C MET A 297 16.72 -11.31 -2.79
N SER A 298 16.44 -11.11 -4.08
CA SER A 298 15.79 -12.14 -4.90
C SER A 298 16.62 -13.43 -5.06
N GLN A 299 17.95 -13.34 -5.04
CA GLN A 299 18.81 -14.53 -5.06
C GLN A 299 18.78 -15.24 -3.70
N VAL A 300 18.80 -14.48 -2.60
CA VAL A 300 18.67 -15.04 -1.25
C VAL A 300 17.35 -15.81 -1.11
N GLU A 301 16.24 -15.20 -1.52
CA GLU A 301 14.92 -15.84 -1.46
C GLU A 301 14.84 -17.12 -2.31
N ASN A 302 15.48 -17.13 -3.48
CA ASN A 302 15.52 -18.32 -4.33
C ASN A 302 16.30 -19.47 -3.69
N GLU A 303 17.45 -19.19 -3.08
CA GLU A 303 18.26 -20.20 -2.39
C GLU A 303 17.57 -20.70 -1.11
N GLN A 304 16.94 -19.79 -0.35
CA GLN A 304 16.12 -20.18 0.79
C GLN A 304 14.98 -21.11 0.37
N LYS A 305 14.27 -20.82 -0.72
CA LYS A 305 13.24 -21.71 -1.27
C LYS A 305 13.80 -23.06 -1.71
N ALA A 306 14.97 -23.09 -2.36
CA ALA A 306 15.62 -24.33 -2.76
C ALA A 306 15.94 -25.22 -1.54
N ILE A 307 16.45 -24.63 -0.46
CA ILE A 307 16.72 -25.35 0.79
C ILE A 307 15.43 -25.85 1.45
N LEU A 308 14.37 -25.04 1.45
CA LEU A 308 13.05 -25.44 1.99
C LEU A 308 12.46 -26.66 1.24
N LEU A 309 12.69 -26.77 -0.07
CA LEU A 309 12.29 -27.97 -0.84
C LEU A 309 13.04 -29.23 -0.40
N VAL A 310 14.33 -29.10 -0.08
CA VAL A 310 15.13 -30.22 0.48
C VAL A 310 14.62 -30.60 1.86
N VAL A 311 14.33 -29.62 2.72
CA VAL A 311 13.74 -29.81 4.04
C VAL A 311 12.43 -30.61 3.94
N ARG A 312 11.53 -30.23 3.03
CA ARG A 312 10.26 -30.94 2.83
C ARG A 312 10.49 -32.39 2.40
N ARG A 313 11.38 -32.63 1.43
CA ARG A 313 11.71 -33.98 0.97
C ARG A 313 12.21 -34.87 2.13
N LEU A 314 13.04 -34.30 3.02
CA LEU A 314 13.55 -35.00 4.21
C LEU A 314 12.47 -35.24 5.27
N ALA A 315 11.49 -34.35 5.40
CA ALA A 315 10.37 -34.56 6.31
C ALA A 315 9.37 -35.60 5.79
N GLU A 316 9.08 -35.59 4.49
CA GLU A 316 8.23 -36.61 3.84
C GLU A 316 8.85 -38.01 3.92
N SER A 317 10.19 -38.12 3.90
CA SER A 317 10.89 -39.40 4.12
C SER A 317 11.03 -39.79 5.60
N GLY A 318 10.59 -38.94 6.53
CA GLY A 318 10.72 -39.14 7.97
C GLY A 318 12.15 -38.99 8.51
N GLU A 319 13.07 -38.43 7.72
CA GLU A 319 14.46 -38.17 8.10
C GLU A 319 14.63 -36.86 8.87
N MET A 320 13.62 -35.99 8.84
CA MET A 320 13.57 -34.69 9.51
C MET A 320 12.22 -34.50 10.20
N ILE A 321 12.23 -33.91 11.39
CA ILE A 321 11.01 -33.50 12.10
C ILE A 321 10.89 -31.97 11.98
N ILE A 322 9.79 -31.52 11.39
CA ILE A 322 9.48 -30.10 11.20
C ILE A 322 8.31 -29.76 12.13
N GLY A 323 8.60 -29.11 13.27
CA GLY A 323 7.58 -28.60 14.18
C GLY A 323 7.83 -28.98 15.64
N GLY A 324 7.79 -27.98 16.52
CA GLY A 324 7.83 -28.11 17.98
C GLY A 324 6.54 -28.64 18.59
N GLY A 325 5.97 -29.71 18.03
CA GLY A 325 4.99 -30.52 18.73
C GLY A 325 5.74 -31.37 19.76
N GLU A 326 5.40 -31.23 21.04
CA GLU A 326 5.77 -32.19 22.09
C GLU A 326 5.16 -33.57 21.77
N ASP A 327 5.70 -34.27 20.78
CA ASP A 327 5.54 -35.72 20.70
C ASP A 327 6.48 -36.34 21.73
N THR A 328 5.96 -36.34 22.95
CA THR A 328 6.42 -37.18 24.04
C THR A 328 6.17 -38.62 23.61
N TYR A 329 7.16 -39.26 23.00
CA TYR A 329 7.12 -40.71 22.79
C TYR A 329 7.32 -41.42 24.14
N VAL A 330 6.38 -42.31 24.48
CA VAL A 330 6.56 -43.39 25.47
C VAL A 330 7.29 -44.54 24.80
#